data_AF-A0A6L2KTP5-F1
#
_entry.id   AF-A0A6L2KTP5-F1
#
_cell.length_a   1.000
_cell.length_b   1.000
_cell.length_c   1.000
_cell.angle_alpha   90.00
_cell.angle_beta   90.00
_cell.angle_gamma   90.00
#
_symmetry.space_group_name_H-M   'P 1'
#
loop_
_entity.id
_entity.type
_entity.pdbx_description
1 polymer ?
#
loop_
_entity_poly.entity_id
_entity_poly.type
_entity_poly.pdbx_seq_one_letter_code
_entity_poly.pdbx_strand_id
1 'polypeptide(L)'
;MASSSCSLSITPTPVLDEIIALSGETEIPKVMKILFEQQIVEENAFTKYIRYKVVDVKASLRRVRTSIREMERKSDKDSWTDAIVCFKETKVRLELKLSRLTQLEDEDFDGIKELKVHSVIMDLCEED
;
A
#
# COMPACT_ATOMS: atom_id res chain seq x y z
N MET A 1 -44.13 -10.15 9.28
CA MET A 1 -42.72 -10.02 8.87
C MET A 1 -42.02 -9.17 9.90
N ALA A 2 -41.14 -9.77 10.72
CA ALA A 2 -40.38 -9.04 11.72
C ALA A 2 -39.10 -8.52 11.06
N SER A 3 -38.96 -7.20 11.00
CA SER A 3 -37.72 -6.54 10.61
C SER A 3 -36.75 -6.62 11.79
N SER A 4 -35.73 -7.47 11.67
CA SER A 4 -34.64 -7.58 12.63
C SER A 4 -33.61 -6.49 12.33
N SER A 5 -33.69 -5.37 13.03
CA SER A 5 -32.67 -4.32 12.98
C SER A 5 -31.47 -4.76 13.84
N CYS A 6 -30.45 -5.31 13.20
CA CYS A 6 -29.14 -5.47 13.82
C CYS A 6 -28.49 -4.10 14.03
N SER A 7 -28.65 -3.52 15.21
CA SER A 7 -27.77 -2.46 15.70
C SER A 7 -26.39 -3.07 15.93
N LEU A 8 -25.51 -2.95 14.93
CA LEU A 8 -24.07 -3.13 15.13
C LEU A 8 -23.65 -2.10 16.19
N SER A 9 -23.38 -2.57 17.41
CA SER A 9 -22.70 -1.78 18.42
C SER A 9 -21.29 -1.54 17.90
N ILE A 10 -21.11 -0.44 17.18
CA ILE A 10 -19.80 0.10 16.85
C ILE A 10 -19.22 0.51 18.20
N THR A 11 -18.35 -0.32 18.77
CA THR A 11 -17.45 0.14 19.84
C THR A 11 -16.71 1.34 19.30
N PRO A 12 -16.89 2.54 19.87
CA PRO A 12 -16.16 3.70 19.42
C PRO A 12 -14.67 3.39 19.55
N THR A 13 -13.95 3.52 18.45
CA THR A 13 -12.49 3.55 18.49
C THR A 13 -12.12 4.71 19.42
N PRO A 14 -11.11 4.59 20.29
CA PRO A 14 -10.71 5.69 21.20
C PRO A 14 -10.48 7.02 20.47
N VAL A 15 -10.10 6.97 19.19
CA VAL A 15 -9.99 8.12 18.28
C VAL A 15 -11.33 8.83 18.06
N LEU A 16 -12.44 8.09 17.90
CA LEU A 16 -13.78 8.67 17.73
C LEU A 16 -14.25 9.35 19.02
N ASP A 17 -13.94 8.76 20.18
CA ASP A 17 -14.27 9.37 21.48
C ASP A 17 -13.49 10.67 21.70
N GLU A 18 -12.23 10.72 21.26
CA GLU A 18 -11.38 11.92 21.30
C GLU A 18 -11.89 12.99 20.32
N ILE A 19 -12.27 12.62 19.10
CA ILE A 19 -12.89 13.53 18.11
C ILE A 19 -14.20 14.13 18.64
N ILE A 20 -15.05 13.32 19.29
CA ILE A 20 -16.32 13.76 19.86
C ILE A 20 -16.08 14.73 21.03
N ALA A 21 -15.07 14.49 21.86
CA ALA A 21 -14.71 15.37 22.97
C ALA A 21 -14.18 16.74 22.50
N LEU A 22 -13.38 16.77 21.43
CA LEU A 22 -12.76 17.99 20.87
C LEU A 22 -13.72 18.83 20.00
N SER A 23 -14.86 18.25 19.57
CA SER A 23 -15.88 18.91 18.73
C SER A 23 -16.64 20.07 19.44
N GLY A 24 -16.39 20.30 20.73
CA GLY A 24 -17.10 21.28 21.54
C GLY A 24 -16.73 22.74 21.27
N GLU A 25 -15.45 23.09 21.17
CA GLU A 25 -14.98 24.48 21.07
C GLU A 25 -13.50 24.51 20.63
N THR A 26 -13.12 25.32 19.62
CA THR A 26 -11.72 25.71 19.28
C THR A 26 -10.65 24.65 18.96
N GLU A 27 -10.95 23.34 18.96
CA GLU A 27 -9.93 22.27 18.83
C GLU A 27 -9.83 21.61 17.45
N ILE A 28 -10.35 22.26 16.40
CA ILE A 28 -10.31 21.73 15.02
C ILE A 28 -8.88 21.40 14.55
N PRO A 29 -7.86 22.26 14.77
CA PRO A 29 -6.47 21.93 14.41
C PRO A 29 -5.96 20.66 15.11
N LYS A 30 -6.26 20.49 16.40
CA LYS A 30 -5.90 19.29 17.18
C LYS A 30 -6.53 18.02 16.61
N VAL A 31 -7.82 18.07 16.30
CA VAL A 31 -8.55 16.94 15.70
C VAL A 31 -7.94 16.56 14.36
N MET A 32 -7.71 17.56 13.49
CA MET A 32 -7.13 17.32 12.16
C MET A 32 -5.71 16.77 12.25
N LYS A 33 -4.92 17.24 13.21
CA LYS A 33 -3.58 16.70 13.47
C LYS A 33 -3.63 15.21 13.81
N ILE A 34 -4.50 14.80 14.74
CA ILE A 34 -4.66 13.39 15.10
C ILE A 34 -5.02 12.54 13.88
N LEU A 35 -5.92 13.04 13.01
CA LEU A 35 -6.30 12.35 11.77
C LEU A 35 -5.12 12.21 10.81
N PHE A 36 -4.33 13.27 10.60
CA PHE A 36 -3.13 13.20 9.75
C PHE A 36 -2.08 12.25 10.31
N GLU A 37 -1.82 12.30 11.62
CA GLU A 37 -0.87 11.40 12.28
C GLU A 37 -1.29 9.94 12.17
N GLN A 38 -2.59 9.63 12.35
CA GLN A 38 -3.11 8.29 12.14
C GLN A 38 -2.96 7.85 10.68
N GLN A 39 -3.33 8.71 9.72
CA GLN A 39 -3.18 8.40 8.31
C GLN A 39 -1.71 8.13 7.95
N ILE A 40 -0.76 8.91 8.48
CA ILE A 40 0.68 8.68 8.29
C ILE A 40 1.08 7.28 8.81
N VAL A 41 0.58 6.85 9.96
CA VAL A 41 0.88 5.51 10.50
C VAL A 41 0.35 4.41 9.58
N GLU A 42 -0.87 4.56 9.09
CA GLU A 42 -1.51 3.61 8.17
C GLU A 42 -0.77 3.52 6.84
N GLU A 43 -0.44 4.67 6.22
CA GLU A 43 0.28 4.74 4.96
C GLU A 43 1.71 4.15 5.12
N ASN A 44 2.43 4.43 6.21
CA ASN A 44 3.74 3.79 6.45
C ASN A 44 3.64 2.26 6.54
N ALA A 45 2.56 1.73 7.12
CA ALA A 45 2.33 0.29 7.15
C ALA A 45 2.04 -0.26 5.75
N PHE A 46 1.30 0.49 4.93
CA PHE A 46 1.05 0.18 3.54
C PHE A 46 2.33 0.22 2.69
N THR A 47 3.20 1.24 2.83
CA THR A 47 4.52 1.31 2.18
C THR A 47 5.33 0.05 2.49
N LYS A 48 5.35 -0.37 3.76
CA LYS A 48 6.07 -1.58 4.20
C LYS A 48 5.51 -2.84 3.52
N TYR A 49 4.20 -2.93 3.36
CA TYR A 49 3.56 -4.02 2.63
C TYR A 49 3.93 -4.00 1.13
N ILE A 50 3.93 -2.84 0.47
CA ILE A 50 4.35 -2.70 -0.93
C ILE A 50 5.80 -3.17 -1.10
N ARG A 51 6.72 -2.71 -0.24
CA ARG A 51 8.13 -3.14 -0.25
C ARG A 51 8.28 -4.65 -0.14
N TYR A 52 7.52 -5.29 0.74
CA TYR A 52 7.50 -6.74 0.86
C TYR A 52 7.07 -7.40 -0.47
N LYS A 53 6.01 -6.90 -1.10
CA LYS A 53 5.55 -7.42 -2.41
C LYS A 53 6.56 -7.18 -3.53
N VAL A 54 7.28 -6.06 -3.53
CA VAL A 54 8.38 -5.78 -4.47
C VAL A 54 9.46 -6.86 -4.37
N VAL A 55 9.87 -7.22 -3.15
CA VAL A 55 10.85 -8.30 -2.92
C VAL A 55 10.34 -9.64 -3.45
N ASP A 56 9.09 -10.01 -3.16
CA ASP A 56 8.47 -11.25 -3.64
C ASP A 56 8.43 -11.32 -5.18
N VAL A 57 8.06 -10.23 -5.83
CA VAL A 57 8.00 -10.14 -7.30
C VAL A 57 9.41 -10.21 -7.90
N LYS A 58 10.40 -9.53 -7.31
CA LYS A 58 11.81 -9.63 -7.73
C LYS A 58 12.33 -11.06 -7.64
N ALA A 59 12.04 -11.77 -6.54
CA ALA A 59 12.42 -13.17 -6.37
C ALA A 59 11.74 -14.09 -7.41
N SER A 60 10.45 -13.88 -7.67
CA SER A 60 9.70 -14.63 -8.68
C SER A 60 10.23 -14.37 -10.09
N LEU A 61 10.55 -13.12 -10.42
CA LEU A 61 11.14 -12.74 -11.69
C LEU A 61 12.53 -13.38 -11.88
N ARG A 62 13.34 -13.46 -10.82
CA ARG A 62 14.63 -14.17 -10.84
C ARG A 62 14.45 -15.65 -11.16
N ARG A 63 13.50 -16.32 -10.52
CA ARG A 63 13.18 -17.74 -10.78
C ARG A 63 12.78 -17.96 -12.23
N VAL A 64 11.82 -17.18 -12.75
CA VAL A 64 11.37 -17.25 -14.15
C VAL A 64 12.53 -17.04 -15.12
N ARG A 65 13.38 -16.04 -14.90
CA ARG A 65 14.57 -15.79 -15.75
C ARG A 65 15.54 -16.96 -15.74
N THR A 66 15.76 -17.61 -14.59
CA THR A 66 16.59 -18.80 -14.50
C THR A 66 15.97 -19.97 -15.27
N SER A 67 14.68 -20.25 -15.08
CA SER A 67 13.97 -21.32 -15.80
C SER A 67 14.01 -21.14 -17.32
N ILE A 68 13.80 -19.91 -17.82
CA ILE A 68 13.94 -19.60 -19.26
C ILE A 68 15.32 -19.98 -19.77
N ARG A 69 16.40 -19.54 -19.09
CA ARG A 69 17.78 -19.84 -19.49
C ARG A 69 18.10 -21.33 -19.45
N GLU A 70 17.57 -22.05 -18.47
CA GLU A 70 17.77 -23.50 -18.36
C GLU A 70 17.07 -24.25 -19.49
N MET A 71 15.83 -23.87 -19.81
CA MET A 71 15.10 -24.44 -20.94
C MET A 71 15.80 -24.12 -22.27
N GLU A 72 16.19 -22.86 -22.50
CA GLU A 72 16.89 -22.44 -23.72
C GLU A 72 18.24 -23.17 -23.92
N ARG A 73 18.92 -23.59 -22.83
CA ARG A 73 20.16 -24.37 -22.91
C ARG A 73 19.95 -25.85 -23.18
N LYS A 74 18.83 -26.41 -22.72
CA LYS A 74 18.54 -27.86 -22.76
C LYS A 74 17.59 -28.24 -23.88
N SER A 75 16.96 -27.27 -24.55
CA SER A 75 15.96 -27.57 -25.56
C SER A 75 16.59 -27.95 -26.90
N ASP A 76 16.27 -29.15 -27.38
CA ASP A 76 16.20 -29.37 -28.83
C ASP A 76 15.11 -28.46 -29.41
N LYS A 77 15.37 -27.89 -30.59
CA LYS A 77 14.70 -26.69 -31.17
C LYS A 77 13.18 -26.62 -31.03
N ASP A 78 12.47 -27.75 -30.96
CA ASP A 78 11.01 -27.80 -31.00
C ASP A 78 10.35 -28.29 -29.71
N SER A 79 11.10 -28.88 -28.76
CA SER A 79 10.50 -29.61 -27.62
C SER A 79 10.01 -28.71 -26.47
N TRP A 80 10.49 -27.47 -26.37
CA TRP A 80 10.18 -26.56 -25.26
C TRP A 80 9.71 -25.18 -25.70
N THR A 81 9.44 -24.99 -26.99
CA THR A 81 9.12 -23.68 -27.57
C THR A 81 7.91 -23.04 -26.87
N ASP A 82 6.81 -23.77 -26.73
CA ASP A 82 5.59 -23.26 -26.10
C ASP A 82 5.79 -22.92 -24.63
N ALA A 83 6.54 -23.76 -23.90
CA ALA A 83 6.90 -23.49 -22.51
C ALA A 83 7.75 -22.21 -22.41
N ILE A 84 8.79 -22.06 -23.23
CA ILE A 84 9.64 -20.87 -23.23
C ILE A 84 8.82 -19.60 -23.54
N VAL A 85 7.89 -19.65 -24.49
CA VAL A 85 6.98 -18.55 -24.80
C VAL A 85 6.12 -18.20 -23.59
N CYS A 86 5.49 -19.19 -22.95
CA CYS A 86 4.67 -18.99 -21.75
C CYS A 86 5.46 -18.35 -20.59
N PHE A 87 6.70 -18.79 -20.36
CA PHE A 87 7.57 -18.19 -19.34
C PHE A 87 8.00 -16.76 -19.71
N LYS A 88 8.22 -16.46 -21.01
CA LYS A 88 8.51 -15.09 -21.48
C LYS A 88 7.33 -14.15 -21.25
N GLU A 89 6.10 -14.59 -21.50
CA GLU A 89 4.90 -13.82 -21.17
C GLU A 89 4.76 -13.58 -19.66
N THR A 90 5.02 -14.62 -18.86
CA THR A 90 5.02 -14.50 -17.40
C THR A 90 6.07 -13.51 -16.92
N LYS A 91 7.27 -13.52 -17.50
CA LYS A 91 8.34 -12.56 -17.21
C LYS A 91 7.86 -11.12 -17.47
N VAL A 92 7.27 -10.85 -18.64
CA VAL A 92 6.75 -9.51 -19.01
C VAL A 92 5.69 -9.05 -18.00
N ARG A 93 4.78 -9.94 -17.60
CA ARG A 93 3.75 -9.62 -16.61
C ARG A 93 4.34 -9.29 -15.24
N LEU A 94 5.37 -10.02 -14.81
CA LEU A 94 6.09 -9.75 -13.56
C LEU A 94 6.88 -8.44 -13.62
N GLU A 95 7.49 -8.12 -14.76
CA GLU A 95 8.18 -6.84 -14.97
C GLU A 95 7.20 -5.65 -14.91
N LEU A 96 6.03 -5.78 -15.54
CA LEU A 96 4.96 -4.78 -15.43
C LEU A 96 4.46 -4.63 -13.99
N LYS A 97 4.24 -5.74 -13.29
CA LYS A 97 3.81 -5.72 -11.88
C LYS A 97 4.86 -5.06 -10.99
N LEU A 98 6.14 -5.33 -11.22
CA LEU A 98 7.24 -4.72 -10.47
C LEU A 98 7.30 -3.21 -10.70
N SER A 99 7.16 -2.77 -11.95
CA SER A 99 7.12 -1.34 -12.30
C SER A 99 5.99 -0.62 -11.55
N ARG A 100 4.77 -1.17 -11.62
CA ARG A 100 3.59 -0.60 -10.94
C ARG A 100 3.74 -0.54 -9.41
N LEU A 101 4.30 -1.58 -8.80
CA LEU A 101 4.53 -1.58 -7.34
C LEU A 101 5.60 -0.55 -6.94
N THR A 102 6.62 -0.33 -7.78
CA THR A 102 7.65 0.68 -7.51
C THR A 102 7.07 2.09 -7.64
N GLN A 103 6.29 2.34 -8.69
CA GLN A 103 5.59 3.61 -8.86
C GLN A 103 4.64 3.89 -7.68
N LEU A 104 3.88 2.89 -7.25
CA LEU A 104 2.98 3.02 -6.11
C LEU A 104 3.74 3.30 -4.80
N GLU A 105 4.93 2.73 -4.62
CA GLU A 105 5.81 3.03 -3.47
C GLU A 105 6.25 4.50 -3.48
N ASP A 106 6.61 5.04 -4.65
CA ASP A 106 7.02 6.44 -4.80
C ASP A 106 5.84 7.40 -4.54
N GLU A 107 4.66 7.10 -5.09
CA GLU A 107 3.43 7.88 -4.90
C GLU A 107 3.02 7.93 -3.42
N ASP A 108 3.03 6.78 -2.74
CA ASP A 108 2.73 6.67 -1.31
C ASP A 108 3.74 7.44 -0.45
N PHE A 109 5.04 7.36 -0.78
CA PHE A 109 6.08 8.11 -0.08
C PHE A 109 5.90 9.62 -0.20
N ASP A 110 5.50 10.12 -1.38
CA ASP A 110 5.22 11.54 -1.59
C ASP A 110 3.94 11.97 -0.85
N GLY A 111 2.89 11.15 -0.84
CA GLY A 111 1.69 11.40 -0.05
C GLY A 111 1.97 11.49 1.46
N ILE A 112 2.82 10.60 2.00
CA ILE A 112 3.25 10.66 3.41
C ILE A 112 3.99 11.97 3.72
N LYS A 113 4.82 12.50 2.80
CA LYS A 113 5.48 13.79 3.01
C LYS A 113 4.48 14.93 3.10
N GLU A 114 3.47 14.94 2.23
CA GLU A 114 2.42 15.95 2.23
C GLU A 114 1.62 15.92 3.53
N LEU A 115 1.22 14.73 4.00
CA LEU A 115 0.55 14.57 5.28
C LEU A 115 1.38 15.08 6.47
N LYS A 116 2.70 14.85 6.46
CA LYS A 116 3.60 15.39 7.49
C LYS A 116 3.63 16.91 7.49
N VAL A 117 3.64 17.54 6.30
CA VAL A 117 3.56 19.00 6.19
C VAL A 117 2.22 19.49 6.75
N HIS A 118 1.11 18.86 6.41
CA HIS A 118 -0.20 19.22 6.93
C HIS A 118 -0.27 19.09 8.47
N SER A 119 0.28 18.02 9.03
CA SER A 119 0.37 17.82 10.48
C SER A 119 1.14 18.94 11.16
N VAL A 120 2.27 19.39 10.59
CA VAL A 120 3.07 20.50 11.15
C VAL A 120 2.33 21.84 11.06
N ILE A 121 1.55 22.07 10.00
CA ILE A 121 0.75 23.30 9.88
C ILE A 121 -0.29 23.37 11.01
N MET A 122 -0.88 22.24 11.41
CA MET A 122 -1.85 22.23 12.51
C MET A 122 -1.23 22.70 13.83
N ASP A 123 0.05 22.40 14.10
CA ASP A 123 0.76 22.89 15.29
C ASP A 123 0.89 24.42 15.31
N LEU A 124 1.09 25.03 14.15
CA LEU A 124 1.23 26.48 14.02
C LEU A 124 -0.10 27.23 14.18
N CYS A 125 -1.23 26.54 13.95
CA CYS A 125 -2.56 27.12 14.11
C CYS A 125 -3.04 27.16 15.58
N GLU A 126 -2.26 26.64 16.53
CA GLU A 126 -2.56 26.66 17.97
C GLU A 126 -1.85 27.80 18.74
N GLU A 127 -1.00 28.60 18.08
CA GLU A 127 -0.18 29.65 18.72
C GLU A 127 -0.79 31.08 18.71
N ASP A 128 -2.02 31.26 18.20
CA ASP A 128 -2.76 32.54 18.19
C ASP A 128 -3.86 32.62 19.28
#